data_AF-A0A7K0ZPD1-F1
#
_entry.id   AF-A0A7K0ZPD1-F1
#
_cell.length_a   1.000
_cell.length_b   1.000
_cell.length_c   1.000
_cell.angle_alpha   90.00
_cell.angle_beta   90.00
_cell.angle_gamma   90.00
#
_symmetry.space_group_name_H-M   'P 1'
#
loop_
_entity.id
_entity.type
_entity.pdbx_description
1 polymer ?
#
loop_
_entity_poly.entity_id
_entity_poly.type
_entity_poly.pdbx_seq_one_letter_code
_entity_poly.pdbx_strand_id
1 'polypeptide(L)'
;MNMSDAVEEIVNLGDRSYSVIVGHGVLSRTKTMIPSSARRVAIVTQEGIPPAYIPTFGDIDVSTHVIGEGESHKTLTTIERLCREFSQAGLNRGDVIVAVGGGMVT
;
A
#
# COMPACT_ATOMS: atom_id res chain seq x y z
N MET A 1 -20.25 -14.22 7.80
CA MET A 1 -19.21 -14.47 8.83
C MET A 1 -19.03 -13.18 9.61
N ASN A 2 -19.15 -13.23 10.93
CA ASN A 2 -19.23 -12.04 11.78
C ASN A 2 -18.00 -11.16 11.64
N MET A 3 -18.27 -9.86 11.50
CA MET A 3 -17.33 -8.80 11.12
C MET A 3 -16.59 -8.21 12.34
N SER A 4 -16.46 -8.99 13.43
CA SER A 4 -16.20 -8.50 14.79
C SER A 4 -14.79 -8.72 15.34
N ASP A 5 -13.89 -9.38 14.59
CA ASP A 5 -12.59 -9.82 15.13
C ASP A 5 -11.41 -8.92 14.73
N ALA A 6 -11.66 -7.81 14.02
CA ALA A 6 -10.60 -6.86 13.68
C ALA A 6 -10.29 -5.97 14.89
N VAL A 7 -9.07 -6.08 15.39
CA VAL A 7 -8.54 -5.17 16.42
C VAL A 7 -7.86 -4.00 15.72
N GLU A 8 -8.07 -2.80 16.26
CA GLU A 8 -7.38 -1.59 15.83
C GLU A 8 -6.53 -1.07 16.98
N GLU A 9 -5.22 -0.95 16.74
CA GLU A 9 -4.25 -0.43 17.68
C GLU A 9 -3.66 0.88 17.14
N ILE A 10 -3.66 1.93 17.95
CA ILE A 10 -3.05 3.21 17.58
C ILE A 10 -1.59 3.21 18.03
N VAL A 11 -0.68 3.23 17.05
CA VAL A 11 0.77 3.32 17.31
C VAL A 11 1.17 4.79 17.40
N ASN A 12 1.66 5.20 18.57
CA ASN A 12 2.16 6.55 18.81
C ASN A 12 3.68 6.61 18.62
N LEU A 13 4.16 7.51 17.76
CA LEU A 13 5.56 7.73 17.38
C LEU A 13 5.98 9.19 17.62
N GLY A 14 5.79 9.68 18.85
CA GLY A 14 6.00 11.09 19.20
C GLY A 14 4.91 11.97 18.60
N ASP A 15 5.27 12.90 17.73
CA ASP A 15 4.33 13.84 17.09
C ASP A 15 3.47 13.21 15.99
N ARG A 16 3.65 11.92 15.72
CA ARG A 16 2.91 11.17 14.68
C ARG A 16 2.26 9.93 15.26
N SER A 17 1.16 9.52 14.68
CA SER A 17 0.50 8.25 14.99
C SER A 17 -0.12 7.62 13.75
N TYR A 18 -0.33 6.32 13.76
CA TYR A 18 -1.11 5.62 12.75
C TYR A 18 -1.84 4.42 13.33
N SER A 19 -2.96 4.05 12.70
CA SER A 19 -3.72 2.85 13.05
C SER A 19 -3.08 1.60 12.46
N VAL A 20 -3.02 0.54 13.26
CA VAL A 20 -2.71 -0.83 12.84
C VAL A 20 -3.97 -1.66 13.02
N ILE A 21 -4.51 -2.18 11.92
CA ILE A 21 -5.75 -2.96 11.92
C ILE A 21 -5.42 -4.40 11.58
N VAL A 22 -5.68 -5.32 12.51
CA VAL A 22 -5.37 -6.75 12.37
C VAL A 22 -6.64 -7.56 12.55
N GLY A 23 -6.94 -8.42 11.58
CA GLY A 23 -8.08 -9.33 11.65
C GLY A 23 -8.40 -9.97 10.31
N HIS A 24 -9.34 -10.91 10.32
CA HIS A 24 -9.83 -11.54 9.11
C HIS A 24 -10.62 -10.56 8.25
N GLY A 25 -10.40 -10.57 6.93
CA GLY A 25 -11.17 -9.76 5.98
C GLY A 25 -10.83 -8.26 5.95
N VAL A 26 -9.80 -7.80 6.67
CA VAL A 26 -9.42 -6.38 6.75
C VAL A 26 -9.05 -5.77 5.40
N LEU A 27 -8.66 -6.59 4.42
CA LEU A 27 -8.41 -6.14 3.05
C LEU A 27 -9.62 -5.39 2.45
N SER A 28 -10.85 -5.81 2.80
CA SER A 28 -12.08 -5.14 2.35
C SER A 28 -12.25 -3.72 2.88
N ARG A 29 -11.54 -3.34 3.96
CA ARG A 29 -11.58 -2.00 4.56
C ARG A 29 -10.61 -1.01 3.91
N THR A 30 -9.65 -1.48 3.10
CA THR A 30 -8.56 -0.64 2.55
C THR A 30 -9.06 0.61 1.82
N LYS A 31 -10.16 0.52 1.06
CA LYS A 31 -10.76 1.69 0.40
C LYS A 31 -11.14 2.81 1.37
N THR A 32 -11.58 2.48 2.58
CA THR A 32 -11.97 3.46 3.61
C THR A 32 -10.78 4.12 4.30
N MET A 33 -9.57 3.57 4.13
CA MET A 33 -8.33 4.07 4.73
C MET A 33 -7.63 5.12 3.85
N ILE A 34 -8.05 5.25 2.59
CA ILE A 34 -7.48 6.24 1.68
C ILE A 34 -8.09 7.62 1.98
N PRO A 35 -7.28 8.67 2.15
CA PRO A 35 -7.77 10.03 2.31
C PRO A 35 -8.68 10.42 1.14
N SER A 36 -9.81 11.07 1.43
CA SER A 36 -10.78 11.52 0.41
C SER A 36 -10.20 12.54 -0.58
N SER A 37 -9.07 13.18 -0.24
CA SER A 37 -8.33 14.08 -1.11
C SER A 37 -7.46 13.37 -2.15
N ALA A 38 -7.12 12.09 -1.93
CA ALA A 38 -6.27 11.33 -2.83
C ALA A 38 -6.96 11.12 -4.17
N ARG A 39 -6.23 11.35 -5.26
CA ARG A 39 -6.72 11.14 -6.62
C ARG A 39 -6.09 9.92 -7.27
N ARG A 40 -4.90 9.53 -6.81
CA ARG A 40 -4.17 8.36 -7.29
C ARG A 40 -3.67 7.49 -6.14
N VAL A 41 -3.57 6.20 -6.43
CA VAL A 41 -2.92 5.20 -5.58
C VAL A 41 -1.89 4.45 -6.40
N ALA A 42 -0.62 4.51 -5.99
CA ALA A 42 0.41 3.61 -6.49
C ALA A 42 0.50 2.38 -5.58
N ILE A 43 0.10 1.22 -6.08
CA ILE A 43 0.31 -0.05 -5.39
C ILE A 43 1.72 -0.53 -5.70
N VAL A 44 2.53 -0.75 -4.67
CA VAL A 44 3.83 -1.41 -4.78
C VAL A 44 3.68 -2.84 -4.26
N THR A 45 4.01 -3.81 -5.09
CA THR A 45 3.98 -5.25 -4.75
C THR A 45 5.24 -5.92 -5.29
N GLN A 46 5.47 -7.16 -4.91
CA GLN A 46 6.49 -8.01 -5.51
C GLN A 46 5.85 -9.11 -6.37
N GLU A 47 6.67 -9.79 -7.17
CA GLU A 47 6.26 -11.04 -7.84
C GLU A 47 5.76 -12.07 -6.81
N GLY A 48 5.00 -13.06 -7.27
CA GLY A 48 4.50 -14.15 -6.41
C GLY A 48 3.32 -13.78 -5.48
N ILE A 49 3.03 -12.49 -5.24
CA ILE A 49 1.84 -12.07 -4.46
C ILE A 49 0.56 -12.39 -5.26
N PRO A 50 -0.36 -13.21 -4.71
CA PRO A 50 -1.60 -13.53 -5.40
C PRO A 50 -2.46 -12.28 -5.68
N PRO A 51 -3.09 -12.16 -6.86
CA PRO A 51 -3.94 -11.03 -7.21
C PRO A 51 -5.09 -10.77 -6.23
N ALA A 52 -5.58 -11.82 -5.55
CA ALA A 52 -6.63 -11.71 -4.54
C ALA A 52 -6.24 -10.87 -3.30
N TYR A 53 -4.94 -10.62 -3.09
CA TYR A 53 -4.44 -9.75 -2.02
C TYR A 53 -4.20 -8.30 -2.48
N ILE A 54 -4.31 -8.01 -3.77
CA ILE A 54 -4.17 -6.66 -4.29
C ILE A 54 -5.50 -5.91 -4.05
N PRO A 55 -5.50 -4.83 -3.23
CA PRO A 55 -6.72 -4.10 -2.92
C PRO A 55 -7.22 -3.33 -4.14
N THR A 56 -8.53 -3.08 -4.17
CA THR A 56 -9.18 -2.23 -5.18
C THR A 56 -9.72 -0.96 -4.51
N PHE A 57 -9.61 0.17 -5.21
CA PHE A 57 -9.94 1.48 -4.67
C PHE A 57 -11.15 2.14 -5.33
N GLY A 58 -11.95 1.37 -6.08
CA GLY A 58 -13.09 1.89 -6.84
C GLY A 58 -12.63 2.79 -7.99
N ASP A 59 -13.14 4.03 -8.02
CA ASP A 59 -12.91 4.98 -9.12
C ASP A 59 -11.61 5.81 -8.95
N ILE A 60 -10.82 5.54 -7.91
CA ILE A 60 -9.49 6.16 -7.76
C ILE A 60 -8.58 5.62 -8.87
N ASP A 61 -7.76 6.47 -9.46
CA ASP A 61 -6.79 6.06 -10.49
C ASP A 61 -5.66 5.26 -9.83
N VAL A 62 -5.48 4.00 -10.25
CA VAL A 62 -4.56 3.05 -9.62
C VAL A 62 -3.49 2.62 -10.60
N SER A 63 -2.22 2.79 -10.21
CA SER A 63 -1.07 2.18 -10.89
C SER A 63 -0.49 1.05 -10.04
N THR A 64 -0.03 -0.03 -10.67
CA THR A 64 0.62 -1.16 -9.98
C THR A 64 2.08 -1.25 -10.41
N HIS A 65 2.97 -1.30 -9.43
CA HIS A 65 4.42 -1.30 -9.58
C HIS A 65 4.97 -2.57 -8.95
N VAL A 66 5.51 -3.45 -9.78
CA VAL A 66 6.06 -4.75 -9.34
C VAL A 66 7.57 -4.61 -9.14
N ILE A 67 8.06 -5.05 -7.97
CA ILE A 67 9.48 -5.19 -7.66
C ILE A 67 9.90 -6.67 -7.68
N GLY A 68 11.20 -6.93 -7.81
CA GLY A 68 11.73 -8.28 -7.71
C GLY A 68 11.67 -8.82 -6.28
N GLU A 69 11.73 -10.15 -6.14
CA GLU A 69 11.67 -10.83 -4.85
C GLU A 69 13.04 -10.86 -4.13
N GLY A 70 13.00 -10.82 -2.80
CA GLY A 70 14.16 -11.01 -1.94
C GLY A 70 15.07 -9.78 -1.77
N GLU A 71 15.91 -9.82 -0.73
CA GLU A 71 16.73 -8.69 -0.24
C GLU A 71 17.68 -8.07 -1.28
N SER A 72 18.06 -8.82 -2.31
CA SER A 72 18.86 -8.29 -3.43
C SER A 72 18.15 -7.16 -4.20
N HIS A 73 16.82 -7.06 -4.09
CA HIS A 73 16.02 -5.99 -4.69
C HIS A 73 15.76 -4.83 -3.72
N LYS A 74 16.18 -4.91 -2.45
CA LYS A 74 16.09 -3.81 -1.46
C LYS A 74 17.23 -2.81 -1.68
N THR A 75 17.18 -2.12 -2.80
CA THR A 75 18.28 -1.25 -3.27
C THR A 75 17.78 0.16 -3.59
N LEU A 76 18.69 1.13 -3.55
CA LEU A 76 18.41 2.49 -4.02
C LEU A 76 18.06 2.52 -5.51
N THR A 77 18.57 1.58 -6.31
CA THR A 77 18.21 1.43 -7.73
C THR A 77 16.74 1.07 -7.89
N THR A 78 16.20 0.17 -7.06
CA THR A 78 14.77 -0.16 -7.04
C THR A 78 13.95 1.07 -6.67
N ILE A 79 14.39 1.82 -5.65
CA ILE A 79 13.72 3.06 -5.21
C ILE A 79 13.74 4.12 -6.32
N GLU A 80 14.86 4.31 -7.01
CA GLU A 80 14.98 5.25 -8.13
C GLU A 80 14.00 4.89 -9.25
N ARG A 81 13.94 3.60 -9.62
CA ARG A 81 13.00 3.10 -10.63
C ARG A 81 11.56 3.39 -10.20
N LEU A 82 11.18 3.04 -8.97
CA LEU A 82 9.84 3.31 -8.45
C LEU A 82 9.49 4.80 -8.47
N CYS A 83 10.42 5.68 -8.06
CA CYS A 83 10.21 7.13 -8.11
C CYS A 83 9.94 7.62 -9.54
N ARG A 84 10.65 7.08 -10.53
CA ARG A 84 10.43 7.38 -11.95
C ARG A 84 9.05 6.92 -12.41
N GLU A 85 8.65 5.71 -12.04
CA GLU A 85 7.33 5.16 -12.38
C GLU A 85 6.19 5.93 -11.71
N PHE A 86 6.35 6.36 -10.45
CA PHE A 86 5.36 7.20 -9.77
C PHE A 86 5.19 8.55 -10.47
N SER A 87 6.29 9.16 -10.89
CA SER A 87 6.28 10.40 -11.65
C SER A 87 5.57 10.23 -13.00
N GLN A 88 5.82 9.12 -13.71
CA GLN A 88 5.15 8.79 -14.97
C GLN A 88 3.65 8.51 -14.77
N ALA A 89 3.26 7.91 -13.65
CA ALA A 89 1.87 7.72 -13.24
C ALA A 89 1.21 9.03 -12.75
N GLY A 90 1.94 10.15 -12.69
CA GLY A 90 1.42 11.45 -12.32
C GLY A 90 1.14 11.64 -10.83
N LEU A 91 1.76 10.83 -9.96
CA LEU A 91 1.63 10.98 -8.52
C LEU A 91 2.12 12.34 -8.05
N ASN A 92 1.38 12.94 -7.12
CA ASN A 92 1.76 14.16 -6.43
C ASN A 92 1.67 14.00 -4.90
N ARG A 93 1.94 15.07 -4.15
CA ARG A 93 2.01 15.04 -2.67
C ARG A 93 0.68 14.70 -1.98
N GLY A 94 -0.45 14.81 -2.67
CA GLY A 94 -1.77 14.44 -2.15
C GLY A 94 -2.19 13.00 -2.46
N ASP A 95 -1.39 12.27 -3.25
CA ASP A 95 -1.66 10.89 -3.64
C ASP A 95 -1.03 9.89 -2.65
N VAL A 96 -1.40 8.61 -2.76
CA VAL A 96 -1.01 7.59 -1.78
C VAL A 96 -0.18 6.48 -2.43
N ILE A 97 0.80 5.98 -1.69
CA ILE A 97 1.50 4.73 -2.01
C ILE A 97 0.98 3.65 -1.06
N VAL A 98 0.59 2.50 -1.61
CA VAL A 98 0.13 1.32 -0.85
C VAL A 98 1.08 0.17 -1.10
N ALA A 99 1.86 -0.21 -0.08
CA ALA A 99 2.72 -1.38 -0.13
C ALA A 99 1.91 -2.65 0.19
N VAL A 100 1.98 -3.65 -0.68
CA VAL A 100 1.31 -4.95 -0.54
C VAL A 100 2.36 -6.05 -0.60
N GLY A 101 2.68 -6.64 0.55
CA GLY A 101 3.69 -7.68 0.67
C GLY A 101 4.21 -7.82 2.11
N GLY A 102 5.36 -8.49 2.25
CA GLY A 102 6.09 -8.57 3.53
C GLY A 102 7.10 -7.42 3.69
N GLY A 103 8.01 -7.55 4.68
CA GLY A 103 9.03 -6.55 5.03
C GLY A 103 10.07 -6.19 3.95
N MET A 104 10.02 -6.90 2.82
CA MET A 104 10.77 -6.54 1.62
C MET A 104 10.13 -5.40 0.83
N VAL A 105 8.78 -5.37 0.81
CA VAL A 105 7.98 -4.40 0.05
C VAL A 105 7.68 -3.16 0.90
N THR A 106 7.40 -3.37 2.19
CA THR A 106 7.05 -2.32 3.18
C THR A 106 8.29 -1.71 3.82
#